data_AF-A0A534WCV2-F1
#
_entry.id   AF-A0A534WCV2-F1
#
_cell.length_a   1.000
_cell.length_b   1.000
_cell.length_c   1.000
_cell.angle_alpha   90.00
_cell.angle_beta   90.00
_cell.angle_gamma   90.00
#
_symmetry.space_group_name_H-M   'P 1'
#
loop_
_entity.id
_entity.type
_entity.pdbx_description
1 polymer ?
#
loop_
_entity_poly.entity_id
_entity_poly.type
_entity_poly.pdbx_seq_one_letter_code
_entity_poly.pdbx_strand_id
1 'polypeptide(L)'
;MARKALAVSNVAGVLEPDGVLFGASVLGESGAHNWVARRVLHAFNRRGAFDNLEDSERLLRGMLGASFEQVEMSTVGSIARSSPLGTLGD
;
A
#
# COMPACT_ATOMS: atom_id res chain seq x y z
N MET A 1 3.97 6.49 6.69
CA MET A 1 3.69 5.03 6.83
C MET A 1 2.88 4.64 8.08
N ALA A 2 3.22 5.08 9.29
CA ALA A 2 2.56 4.62 10.54
C ALA A 2 1.02 4.63 10.53
N ARG A 3 0.40 5.71 10.02
CA ARG A 3 -1.06 5.82 9.90
C ARG A 3 -1.68 4.76 8.99
N LYS A 4 -1.01 4.40 7.90
CA LYS A 4 -1.45 3.34 6.98
C LYS A 4 -1.34 1.97 7.64
N ALA A 5 -0.24 1.73 8.37
CA ALA A 5 -0.05 0.49 9.14
C ALA A 5 -1.17 0.29 10.17
N LEU A 6 -1.53 1.34 10.91
CA LEU A 6 -2.64 1.28 11.87
C LEU A 6 -3.98 0.96 11.18
N ALA A 7 -4.27 1.61 10.04
CA ALA A 7 -5.49 1.34 9.28
C ALA A 7 -5.54 -0.13 8.80
N VAL A 8 -4.41 -0.65 8.33
CA VAL A 8 -4.27 -2.05 7.89
C VAL A 8 -4.44 -3.03 9.05
N SER A 9 -3.82 -2.75 10.19
CA SER A 9 -3.97 -3.56 11.42
C SER A 9 -5.41 -3.60 11.91
N ASN A 10 -6.13 -2.47 11.89
CA ASN A 10 -7.55 -2.44 12.24
C ASN A 10 -8.40 -3.30 11.30
N VAL A 11 -8.07 -3.35 10.01
CA VAL A 11 -8.76 -4.22 9.04
C VAL A 11 -8.41 -5.68 9.29
N ALA A 12 -7.14 -6.00 9.54
CA ALA A 12 -6.71 -7.36 9.88
C ALA A 12 -7.46 -7.88 11.12
N GLY A 13 -7.64 -7.05 12.15
CA GLY A 13 -8.33 -7.45 13.39
C GLY A 13 -9.84 -7.76 13.24
N VAL A 14 -10.44 -7.53 12.07
CA VAL A 14 -11.86 -7.86 11.80
C VAL A 14 -12.05 -8.82 10.63
N LEU A 15 -10.96 -9.28 10.01
CA LEU A 15 -11.01 -10.31 8.99
C LEU A 15 -11.09 -11.70 9.64
N GLU A 16 -11.69 -12.65 8.93
CA GLU A 16 -11.55 -14.06 9.29
C GLU A 16 -10.07 -14.47 9.26
N PRO A 17 -9.66 -15.51 10.01
CA PRO A 17 -8.25 -15.91 10.12
C PRO A 17 -7.55 -16.14 8.77
N ASP A 18 -8.28 -16.64 7.77
CA ASP A 18 -7.83 -16.89 6.39
C ASP A 18 -8.33 -15.83 5.38
N GLY A 19 -8.80 -14.69 5.89
CA GLY A 19 -9.29 -13.57 5.09
C GLY A 19 -8.19 -12.95 4.23
N VAL A 20 -8.61 -12.40 3.08
CA VAL A 20 -7.74 -11.69 2.14
C VAL A 20 -8.14 -10.23 2.06
N LEU A 21 -7.17 -9.33 2.23
CA LEU A 21 -7.35 -7.90 1.95
C LEU A 21 -6.81 -7.59 0.57
N PHE A 22 -7.66 -7.13 -0.35
CA PHE A 22 -7.23 -6.66 -1.67
C PHE A 22 -6.98 -5.15 -1.66
N GLY A 23 -5.89 -4.71 -2.28
CA GLY A 23 -5.54 -3.30 -2.34
C GLY A 23 -4.65 -2.95 -3.53
N ALA A 24 -4.56 -1.65 -3.80
CA ALA A 24 -3.58 -1.11 -4.72
C ALA A 24 -3.15 0.29 -4.26
N SER A 25 -1.88 0.64 -4.53
CA SER A 25 -1.39 2.00 -4.36
C SER A 25 -0.66 2.48 -5.60
N VAL A 26 -0.82 3.76 -5.93
CA VAL A 26 0.08 4.45 -6.85
C VAL A 26 1.41 4.64 -6.11
N LEU A 27 2.47 4.01 -6.60
CA LEU A 27 3.81 4.20 -6.09
C LEU A 27 4.21 5.67 -6.21
N GLY A 28 4.95 6.14 -5.20
CA GLY A 28 5.40 7.51 -5.09
C GLY A 28 6.54 7.83 -6.05
N GLU A 29 7.54 8.57 -5.57
CA GLU A 29 8.65 9.04 -6.41
C GLU A 29 9.48 7.90 -7.02
N SER A 30 9.48 6.74 -6.34
CA SER A 30 10.13 5.50 -6.81
C SER A 30 9.39 4.79 -7.94
N GLY A 31 8.14 5.16 -8.22
CA GLY A 31 7.33 4.58 -9.29
C GLY A 31 7.80 4.96 -10.70
N ALA A 32 7.45 4.12 -11.67
CA ALA A 32 7.75 4.32 -13.09
C ALA A 32 6.89 5.42 -13.74
N HIS A 33 7.12 6.67 -13.35
CA HIS A 33 6.34 7.83 -13.81
C HIS A 33 7.04 8.61 -14.92
N ASN A 34 6.29 8.95 -15.97
CA ASN A 34 6.69 10.02 -16.90
C ASN A 34 6.54 11.40 -16.23
N TRP A 35 7.07 12.45 -16.87
CA TRP A 35 7.09 13.80 -16.30
C TRP A 35 5.68 14.35 -15.99
N VAL A 36 4.70 14.10 -16.86
CA VAL A 36 3.31 14.54 -16.64
C VAL A 36 2.71 13.83 -15.42
N ALA A 37 2.88 12.51 -15.32
CA ALA A 37 2.42 11.72 -14.18
C ALA A 37 3.07 12.17 -12.87
N ARG A 38 4.37 12.47 -12.85
CA ARG A 38 5.06 13.06 -11.67
C ARG A 38 4.41 14.38 -11.26
N ARG A 39 4.10 15.26 -12.23
CA ARG A 39 3.48 16.55 -11.93
C ARG A 39 2.09 16.41 -11.32
N VAL A 40 1.30 15.44 -11.78
CA VAL A 40 -0.01 15.08 -11.22
C VAL A 40 0.16 14.53 -9.80
N LEU A 41 1.07 13.56 -9.60
CA LEU A 41 1.37 12.96 -8.30
C LEU A 41 1.67 14.04 -7.24
N HIS A 42 2.59 14.96 -7.52
CA HIS A 42 2.91 16.06 -6.60
C HIS A 42 1.75 17.03 -6.39
N ALA A 43 0.95 17.34 -7.43
CA ALA A 43 -0.18 18.25 -7.31
C ALA A 43 -1.27 17.69 -6.39
N PHE A 44 -1.57 16.39 -6.48
CA PHE A 44 -2.57 15.73 -5.65
C PHE A 44 -2.08 15.54 -4.21
N ASN A 45 -0.81 15.20 -4.00
CA ASN A 45 -0.23 15.14 -2.65
C ASN A 45 -0.18 16.52 -1.98
N ARG A 46 0.18 17.59 -2.72
CA ARG A 46 0.17 18.96 -2.18
C ARG A 46 -1.22 19.45 -1.79
N ARG A 47 -2.27 18.96 -2.46
CA ARG A 47 -3.67 19.25 -2.11
C ARG A 47 -4.21 18.36 -0.98
N GLY A 48 -3.43 17.40 -0.48
CA GLY A 48 -3.86 16.44 0.53
C GLY A 48 -4.81 15.35 0.01
N ALA A 49 -5.07 15.29 -1.29
CA ALA A 49 -5.92 14.26 -1.88
C ALA A 49 -5.20 12.90 -1.93
N PHE A 50 -3.87 12.92 -2.10
CA PHE A 50 -2.99 11.76 -2.00
C PHE A 50 -2.04 11.89 -0.81
N ASP A 51 -1.57 10.76 -0.32
CA ASP A 51 -0.53 10.62 0.71
C ASP A 51 0.37 9.45 0.32
N ASN A 52 1.04 9.53 -0.84
CA ASN A 52 1.75 8.39 -1.44
C ASN A 52 3.12 8.74 -2.04
N LEU A 53 3.67 9.93 -1.80
CA LEU A 53 5.01 10.29 -2.32
C LEU A 53 6.11 9.32 -1.89
N GLU A 54 5.99 8.76 -0.69
CA GLU A 54 6.94 7.80 -0.13
C GLU A 54 6.54 6.34 -0.38
N ASP A 55 5.40 6.09 -1.05
CA ASP A 55 4.97 4.71 -1.30
C ASP A 55 5.96 4.03 -2.24
N SER A 56 6.50 2.91 -1.80
CA SER A 56 7.32 2.01 -2.59
C SER A 56 6.87 0.58 -2.32
N GLU A 57 7.07 -0.32 -3.27
CA GLU A 57 6.69 -1.72 -3.09
C GLU A 57 7.32 -2.31 -1.82
N ARG A 58 8.60 -2.00 -1.55
CA ARG A 58 9.30 -2.44 -0.34
C ARG A 58 8.63 -1.97 0.95
N LEU A 59 8.29 -0.69 1.04
CA LEU A 59 7.68 -0.13 2.27
C LEU A 59 6.25 -0.63 2.46
N LEU A 60 5.48 -0.76 1.37
CA LEU A 60 4.13 -1.31 1.41
C LEU A 60 4.15 -2.79 1.83
N ARG A 61 5.06 -3.59 1.25
CA ARG A 61 5.24 -5.01 1.61
C ARG A 61 5.55 -5.18 3.09
N GLY A 62 6.50 -4.39 3.62
CA GLY A 62 6.84 -4.44 5.04
C GLY A 62 5.70 -4.02 5.96
N MET A 63 4.93 -2.99 5.56
CA MET A 63 3.79 -2.50 6.34
C MET A 63 2.62 -3.49 6.35
N LEU A 64 2.33 -4.15 5.22
CA LEU A 64 1.31 -5.21 5.15
C LEU A 64 1.76 -6.46 5.92
N GLY A 65 3.03 -6.86 5.79
CA GLY A 65 3.59 -8.03 6.48
C GLY A 65 3.69 -7.89 8.00
N ALA A 66 3.44 -6.70 8.53
CA ALA A 66 3.31 -6.49 9.97
C ALA A 66 1.94 -6.89 10.52
N SER A 67 0.95 -7.17 9.66
CA SER A 67 -0.41 -7.58 10.06
C SER A 67 -0.91 -8.85 9.38
N PHE A 68 -0.23 -9.30 8.33
CA PHE A 68 -0.61 -10.48 7.56
C PHE A 68 0.54 -11.48 7.43
N GLU A 69 0.20 -12.77 7.43
CA GLU A 69 1.16 -13.88 7.30
C GLU A 69 1.85 -13.88 5.94
N GLN A 70 1.07 -13.65 4.88
CA GLN A 70 1.54 -13.70 3.51
C GLN A 70 1.16 -12.43 2.78
N VAL A 71 2.11 -11.88 2.00
CA VAL A 71 1.89 -10.66 1.22
C VAL A 71 2.30 -10.91 -0.22
N GLU A 72 1.31 -11.14 -1.08
CA GLU A 72 1.51 -11.10 -2.52
C GLU A 72 1.44 -9.65 -3.02
N MET A 73 2.41 -9.25 -3.84
CA MET A 73 2.36 -7.97 -4.55
C MET A 73 2.89 -8.11 -5.96
N SER A 74 2.32 -7.32 -6.87
CA SER A 74 2.83 -7.14 -8.23
C SER A 74 2.66 -5.70 -8.67
N THR A 75 3.66 -5.17 -9.37
CA THR A 75 3.65 -3.81 -9.88
C THR A 75 3.38 -3.80 -11.38
N VAL A 76 2.38 -3.02 -11.82
CA VAL A 76 2.07 -2.77 -13.23
C VAL A 76 2.16 -1.27 -13.47
N GLY A 77 3.15 -0.84 -14.26
CA GLY A 77 3.49 0.58 -14.39
C GLY A 77 3.88 1.16 -13.03
N SER A 78 3.18 2.22 -12.59
CA SER A 78 3.37 2.81 -11.25
C SER A 78 2.37 2.32 -10.21
N ILE A 79 1.60 1.27 -10.48
CA ILE A 79 0.58 0.76 -9.56
C ILE A 79 1.07 -0.55 -8.94
N ALA A 80 1.24 -0.54 -7.62
CA ALA A 80 1.47 -1.76 -6.85
C ALA A 80 0.12 -2.33 -6.41
N ARG A 81 -0.18 -3.55 -6.82
CA ARG A 81 -1.36 -4.32 -6.40
C ARG A 81 -0.93 -5.28 -5.30
N SER A 82 -1.79 -5.51 -4.32
CA SER A 82 -1.52 -6.38 -3.19
C SER A 82 -2.74 -7.22 -2.81
N SER A 83 -2.47 -8.45 -2.38
CA SER A 83 -3.45 -9.36 -1.82
C SER A 83 -2.88 -10.08 -0.59
N PRO A 84 -2.60 -9.36 0.51
CA PRO A 84 -2.21 -10.00 1.76
C PRO A 84 -3.29 -10.95 2.28
N LEU A 85 -2.84 -12.12 2.73
CA LEU A 85 -3.65 -13.26 3.16
C LEU A 85 -3.22 -13.68 4.56
N GLY A 86 -4.20 -14.07 5.36
CA GLY A 86 -3.97 -14.64 6.68
C GLY A 86 -3.62 -13.56 7.69
N THR A 87 -4.39 -13.39 8.74
CA THR A 87 -4.13 -12.38 9.76
C THR A 87 -3.12 -12.91 10.76
N LEU A 88 -2.12 -12.12 11.14
CA LEU A 88 -1.31 -12.44 12.31
C LEU A 88 -2.25 -12.34 13.53
N GLY A 89 -2.65 -13.48 14.09
CA GLY A 89 -3.48 -13.52 15.28
C GLY A 89 -2.79 -12.85 16.48
N ASP A 90 -3.59 -12.47 17.47
CA ASP A 90 -3.09 -12.12 18.82
C ASP A 90 -2.53 -13.36 19.54
#